data_AF-A0A2V8XPB1-F1
#
_entry.id   AF-A0A2V8XPB1-F1
#
_cell.length_a   1.000
_cell.length_b   1.000
_cell.length_c   1.000
_cell.angle_alpha   90.00
_cell.angle_beta   90.00
_cell.angle_gamma   90.00
#
_symmetry.space_group_name_H-M   'P 1'
#
loop_
_entity.id
_entity.type
_entity.pdbx_description
1 polymer ?
#
loop_
_entity_poly.entity_id
_entity_poly.type
_entity_poly.pdbx_seq_one_letter_code
_entity_poly.pdbx_strand_id
1 'polypeptide(L)'
;MWVVHSLSPQNDLKPDDLRRQLIEHAQDPSRLMHALEEKEKRTQSPFEREVMKRLVAAGYRVAPHWRVGAFRIDLVVEGDGRRLAIECDGDRYYPLEKLPQDMDRQAVLERMGWIFARVRGTEFFRNPERAMKPVYDKLQHLEISPNSASPSTSKKAQPLADLIDRVITRAEELRRAWAGPEQNSPRRQASSQAAGQVTVS
;
A
#
# COMPACT_ATOMS: atom_id res chain seq x y z
N MET A 1 -25.25 25.13 11.22
CA MET A 1 -24.43 24.98 12.44
C MET A 1 -23.43 26.12 12.46
N TRP A 2 -23.20 26.77 13.59
CA TRP A 2 -22.25 27.89 13.68
C TRP A 2 -21.03 27.44 14.49
N VAL A 3 -19.84 27.63 13.90
CA VAL A 3 -18.55 27.31 14.55
C VAL A 3 -17.75 28.60 14.61
N VAL A 4 -17.46 29.06 15.83
CA VAL A 4 -16.57 30.20 16.07
C VAL A 4 -15.18 29.67 16.34
N HIS A 5 -14.21 30.14 15.57
CA HIS A 5 -12.82 29.69 15.67
C HIS A 5 -11.88 30.83 15.24
N SER A 6 -10.64 30.78 15.73
CA SER A 6 -9.57 31.73 15.39
C SER A 6 -8.46 31.08 14.57
N LEU A 7 -8.67 29.85 14.10
CA LEU A 7 -7.67 29.00 13.47
C LEU A 7 -7.92 28.96 11.96
N SER A 8 -6.90 29.23 11.17
CA SER A 8 -6.94 29.06 9.72
C SER A 8 -6.80 27.59 9.36
N PRO A 9 -7.83 26.93 8.79
CA PRO A 9 -7.81 25.48 8.50
C PRO A 9 -6.63 25.02 7.65
N GLN A 10 -6.13 25.90 6.77
CA GLN A 10 -5.07 25.60 5.82
C GLN A 10 -3.66 25.74 6.42
N ASN A 11 -3.49 26.63 7.41
CA ASN A 11 -2.17 27.02 7.92
C ASN A 11 -1.91 26.50 9.34
N ASP A 12 -2.96 26.45 10.16
CA ASP A 12 -2.83 26.20 11.60
C ASP A 12 -3.14 24.74 11.97
N LEU A 13 -3.71 23.97 11.04
CA LEU A 13 -4.22 22.64 11.31
C LEU A 13 -3.73 21.61 10.29
N LYS A 14 -3.33 20.44 10.82
CA LYS A 14 -2.92 19.30 10.00
C LYS A 14 -4.10 18.82 9.14
N PRO A 15 -3.84 18.23 7.96
CA PRO A 15 -4.89 17.73 7.07
C PRO A 15 -5.89 16.77 7.75
N ASP A 16 -5.43 16.04 8.77
CA ASP A 16 -6.20 14.99 9.45
C ASP A 16 -6.76 15.45 10.80
N ASP A 17 -6.66 16.75 11.11
CA ASP A 17 -7.16 17.31 12.38
C ASP A 17 -8.70 17.39 12.37
N LEU A 18 -9.33 16.83 13.40
CA LEU A 18 -10.79 16.85 13.54
C LEU A 18 -11.36 18.28 13.62
N ARG A 19 -10.63 19.23 14.19
CA ARG A 19 -11.04 20.63 14.25
C ARG A 19 -11.08 21.24 12.85
N ARG A 20 -10.12 20.88 12.00
CA ARG A 20 -10.08 21.30 10.60
C ARG A 20 -11.30 20.75 9.87
N GLN A 21 -11.60 19.47 10.04
CA GLN A 21 -12.77 18.84 9.43
C GLN A 21 -14.08 19.50 9.87
N LEU A 22 -14.23 19.80 11.17
CA LEU A 22 -15.42 20.48 11.71
C LEU A 22 -15.56 21.90 11.17
N ILE A 23 -14.47 22.67 11.13
CA ILE A 23 -14.48 24.04 10.62
C ILE A 23 -14.81 24.06 9.11
N GLU A 24 -14.14 23.22 8.32
CA GLU A 24 -14.38 23.12 6.88
C GLU A 24 -15.82 22.66 6.59
N HIS A 25 -16.37 21.74 7.40
CA HIS A 25 -17.75 21.30 7.28
C HIS A 25 -18.77 22.38 7.67
N ALA A 26 -18.50 23.17 8.71
CA ALA A 26 -19.37 24.28 9.09
C ALA A 26 -19.36 25.42 8.06
N GLN A 27 -18.22 25.64 7.40
CA GLN A 27 -18.06 26.63 6.32
C GLN A 27 -18.75 26.19 5.02
N ASP A 28 -18.63 24.90 4.67
CA ASP A 28 -19.31 24.31 3.52
C ASP A 28 -19.90 22.94 3.90
N PRO A 29 -21.15 22.93 4.40
CA PRO A 29 -21.84 21.70 4.78
C PRO A 29 -22.06 20.76 3.59
N SER A 30 -22.17 21.32 2.38
CA SER A 30 -22.39 20.58 1.14
C SER A 30 -21.11 19.93 0.61
N ARG A 31 -19.93 20.32 1.11
CA ARG A 31 -18.63 19.80 0.65
C ARG A 31 -18.53 18.28 0.70
N LEU A 32 -19.07 17.66 1.75
CA LEU A 32 -19.08 16.20 1.85
C LEU A 32 -19.96 15.59 0.76
N MET A 33 -21.15 16.17 0.53
CA MET A 33 -22.05 15.74 -0.54
C MET A 33 -21.40 15.93 -1.92
N HIS A 34 -20.74 17.06 -2.18
CA HIS A 34 -20.00 17.29 -3.41
C HIS A 34 -18.81 16.36 -3.58
N ALA A 35 -18.08 16.03 -2.52
CA ALA A 35 -16.98 15.06 -2.57
C ALA A 35 -17.49 13.64 -2.85
N LEU A 36 -18.67 13.28 -2.32
CA LEU A 36 -19.36 12.03 -2.65
C LEU A 36 -19.86 12.04 -4.09
N GLU A 37 -20.50 13.11 -4.55
CA GLU A 37 -20.94 13.29 -5.94
C GLU A 37 -19.77 13.20 -6.93
N GLU A 38 -18.63 13.83 -6.64
CA GLU A 38 -17.42 13.72 -7.47
C GLU A 38 -16.85 12.30 -7.49
N LYS A 39 -16.90 11.58 -6.36
CA LYS A 39 -16.56 10.16 -6.32
C LYS A 39 -17.56 9.32 -7.11
N GLU A 40 -18.85 9.61 -7.01
CA GLU A 40 -19.92 8.95 -7.78
C GLU A 40 -19.79 9.22 -9.28
N LYS A 41 -19.42 10.43 -9.69
CA LYS A 41 -19.14 10.77 -11.10
C LYS A 41 -17.96 9.99 -11.66
N ARG A 42 -17.00 9.59 -10.81
CA ARG A 42 -15.88 8.75 -11.23
C ARG A 42 -16.28 7.29 -11.42
N THR A 43 -17.34 6.81 -10.76
CA THR A 43 -17.87 5.44 -10.95
C THR A 43 -18.46 5.28 -12.35
N GLN A 44 -18.14 4.18 -13.03
CA GLN A 44 -18.42 4.02 -14.46
C GLN A 44 -19.79 3.40 -14.73
N SER A 45 -20.41 2.74 -13.75
CA SER A 45 -21.71 2.09 -13.92
C SER A 45 -22.67 2.32 -12.74
N PRO A 46 -23.99 2.30 -12.97
CA PRO A 46 -24.99 2.35 -11.89
C PRO A 46 -24.79 1.22 -10.87
N PHE A 47 -24.33 0.05 -11.32
CA PHE A 47 -23.99 -1.10 -10.49
C PHE A 47 -22.84 -0.79 -9.52
N GLU A 48 -21.69 -0.31 -10.02
CA GLU A 48 -20.56 0.11 -9.18
C GLU A 48 -20.98 1.16 -8.14
N ARG A 49 -21.82 2.11 -8.55
CA ARG A 49 -22.31 3.17 -7.65
C ARG A 49 -23.13 2.61 -6.51
N GLU A 50 -24.00 1.64 -6.77
CA GLU A 50 -24.84 1.02 -5.75
C GLU A 50 -24.04 0.16 -4.77
N VAL A 51 -23.04 -0.58 -5.28
CA VAL A 51 -22.06 -1.30 -4.44
C VAL A 51 -21.30 -0.33 -3.54
N MET A 52 -20.80 0.77 -4.11
CA MET A 52 -20.10 1.81 -3.37
C MET A 52 -20.98 2.44 -2.28
N LYS A 53 -22.22 2.81 -2.62
CA LYS A 53 -23.19 3.39 -1.67
C LYS A 53 -23.41 2.48 -0.47
N ARG A 54 -23.56 1.17 -0.68
CA ARG A 54 -23.73 0.20 0.40
C ARG A 54 -22.52 0.11 1.32
N LEU A 55 -21.31 0.08 0.75
CA LEU A 55 -20.07 0.06 1.52
C LEU A 55 -19.89 1.36 2.34
N VAL A 56 -20.16 2.52 1.73
CA VAL A 56 -20.10 3.82 2.41
C VAL A 56 -21.15 3.91 3.52
N ALA A 57 -22.40 3.47 3.25
CA ALA A 57 -23.46 3.42 4.25
C ALA A 57 -23.12 2.47 5.42
N ALA A 58 -22.38 1.41 5.16
CA ALA A 58 -21.84 0.51 6.18
C ALA A 58 -20.63 1.09 6.95
N GLY A 59 -20.20 2.32 6.66
CA GLY A 59 -19.12 3.03 7.36
C GLY A 59 -17.72 2.76 6.82
N TYR A 60 -17.59 2.11 5.65
CA TYR A 60 -16.29 1.87 5.04
C TYR A 60 -15.78 3.06 4.24
N ARG A 61 -14.46 3.23 4.22
CA ARG A 61 -13.80 4.20 3.35
C ARG A 61 -13.55 3.58 1.99
N VAL A 62 -14.32 4.04 1.01
CA VAL A 62 -14.26 3.55 -0.36
C VAL A 62 -13.61 4.59 -1.27
N ALA A 63 -12.65 4.14 -2.06
CA ALA A 63 -12.00 4.88 -3.12
C ALA A 63 -12.35 4.22 -4.46
N PRO A 64 -13.16 4.86 -5.30
CA PRO A 64 -13.46 4.31 -6.60
C PRO A 64 -12.27 4.53 -7.54
N HIS A 65 -12.11 3.62 -8.50
CA HIS A 65 -11.25 3.82 -9.66
C HIS A 65 -9.76 3.99 -9.33
N TRP A 66 -9.27 3.14 -8.45
CA TRP A 66 -7.92 3.19 -7.92
C TRP A 66 -6.89 2.80 -8.98
N ARG A 67 -5.90 3.67 -9.24
CA ARG A 67 -4.84 3.42 -10.22
C ARG A 67 -3.67 2.66 -9.59
N VAL A 68 -3.22 1.60 -10.26
CA VAL A 68 -2.01 0.85 -9.91
C VAL A 68 -1.16 0.70 -11.17
N GLY A 69 -0.17 1.59 -11.33
CA GLY A 69 0.60 1.68 -12.57
C GLY A 69 -0.31 1.94 -13.77
N ALA A 70 -0.28 1.03 -14.75
CA ALA A 70 -1.13 1.08 -15.95
C ALA A 70 -2.56 0.53 -15.72
N PHE A 71 -2.82 -0.12 -14.59
CA PHE A 71 -4.10 -0.77 -14.29
C PHE A 71 -5.01 0.07 -13.41
N ARG A 72 -6.28 -0.30 -13.38
CA ARG A 72 -7.31 0.32 -12.56
C ARG A 72 -8.13 -0.76 -11.85
N ILE A 73 -8.52 -0.48 -10.62
CA ILE A 73 -9.40 -1.30 -9.79
C ILE A 73 -10.70 -0.52 -9.60
N ASP A 74 -11.85 -1.18 -9.73
CA ASP A 74 -13.16 -0.51 -9.71
C ASP A 74 -13.42 0.19 -8.38
N LEU A 75 -13.24 -0.52 -7.26
CA LEU A 75 -13.38 0.03 -5.91
C LEU A 75 -12.27 -0.52 -5.01
N VAL A 76 -11.74 0.33 -4.12
CA VAL A 76 -10.83 -0.08 -3.06
C VAL A 76 -11.41 0.36 -1.72
N VAL A 77 -11.46 -0.57 -0.77
CA VAL A 77 -11.81 -0.28 0.62
C VAL A 77 -10.53 -0.23 1.44
N GLU A 78 -10.33 0.86 2.19
CA GLU A 78 -9.15 1.07 3.03
C GLU A 78 -9.50 1.12 4.52
N GLY A 79 -8.67 0.49 5.36
CA GLY A 79 -8.74 0.63 6.82
C GLY A 79 -7.52 0.04 7.52
N ASP A 80 -7.03 0.72 8.55
CA ASP A 80 -5.91 0.28 9.40
C ASP A 80 -4.66 -0.16 8.64
N GLY A 81 -4.32 0.57 7.56
CA GLY A 81 -3.17 0.28 6.70
C GLY A 81 -3.36 -0.92 5.76
N ARG A 82 -4.55 -1.49 5.72
CA ARG A 82 -4.94 -2.62 4.87
C ARG A 82 -5.93 -2.17 3.81
N ARG A 83 -5.99 -2.95 2.74
CA ARG A 83 -6.80 -2.66 1.56
C ARG A 83 -7.46 -3.92 1.02
N LEU A 84 -8.70 -3.78 0.60
CA LEU A 84 -9.39 -4.78 -0.21
C LEU A 84 -9.73 -4.16 -1.56
N ALA A 85 -9.29 -4.81 -2.64
CA ALA A 85 -9.74 -4.50 -3.99
C ALA A 85 -11.09 -5.17 -4.24
N ILE A 86 -12.04 -4.45 -4.82
CA ILE A 86 -13.36 -4.96 -5.19
C ILE A 86 -13.56 -4.73 -6.68
N GLU A 87 -13.82 -5.81 -7.40
CA GLU A 87 -14.13 -5.81 -8.83
C GLU A 87 -15.65 -5.98 -9.00
N CYS A 88 -16.25 -5.08 -9.79
CA CYS A 88 -17.67 -5.05 -10.05
C CYS A 88 -17.94 -5.65 -11.44
N ASP A 89 -18.17 -6.96 -11.47
CA ASP A 89 -18.50 -7.70 -12.69
C ASP A 89 -19.93 -7.41 -13.15
N GLY A 90 -20.13 -6.27 -13.80
CA GLY A 90 -21.39 -5.96 -14.44
C GLY A 90 -21.67 -6.85 -15.66
N ASP A 91 -22.90 -6.81 -16.16
CA ASP A 91 -23.37 -7.62 -17.31
C ASP A 91 -22.81 -7.16 -18.66
N ARG A 92 -21.75 -6.31 -18.66
CA ARG A 92 -21.07 -5.95 -19.89
C ARG A 92 -20.41 -7.19 -20.46
N TYR A 93 -20.84 -7.58 -21.65
CA TYR A 93 -20.24 -8.66 -22.41
C TYR A 93 -18.78 -8.29 -22.72
N TYR A 94 -17.84 -8.89 -21.99
CA TYR A 94 -16.43 -8.77 -22.32
C TYR A 94 -16.14 -9.69 -23.50
N PRO A 95 -15.59 -9.16 -24.61
CA PRO A 95 -15.15 -10.00 -25.72
C PRO A 95 -14.15 -11.05 -25.23
N LEU A 96 -14.26 -12.28 -25.74
CA LEU A 96 -13.38 -13.39 -25.33
C LEU A 96 -11.89 -13.06 -25.55
N GLU A 97 -11.61 -12.18 -26.51
CA GLU A 97 -10.28 -11.69 -26.85
C GLU A 97 -9.62 -10.86 -25.73
N LYS A 98 -10.41 -10.31 -24.79
CA LYS A 98 -9.91 -9.54 -23.64
C LYS A 98 -9.64 -10.39 -22.40
N LEU A 99 -10.15 -11.62 -22.36
CA LEU A 99 -9.97 -12.53 -21.22
C LEU A 99 -8.48 -12.75 -20.85
N PRO A 100 -7.55 -12.98 -21.80
CA PRO A 100 -6.15 -13.17 -21.45
C PRO A 100 -5.55 -11.93 -20.77
N GLN A 101 -5.89 -10.73 -21.27
CA GLN A 101 -5.41 -9.47 -20.72
C GLN A 101 -5.96 -9.22 -19.31
N ASP A 102 -7.22 -9.58 -19.06
CA ASP A 102 -7.82 -9.48 -17.73
C ASP A 102 -7.21 -10.49 -16.74
N MET A 103 -6.91 -11.72 -17.20
CA MET A 103 -6.21 -12.72 -16.39
C MET A 103 -4.79 -12.25 -16.03
N ASP A 104 -4.05 -11.73 -17.00
CA ASP A 104 -2.70 -11.20 -16.79
C ASP A 104 -2.71 -9.99 -15.85
N ARG A 105 -3.67 -9.07 -16.04
CA ARG A 105 -3.87 -7.92 -15.15
C ARG A 105 -4.07 -8.38 -13.71
N GLN A 106 -5.00 -9.33 -13.49
CA GLN A 106 -5.29 -9.81 -12.15
C GLN A 106 -4.06 -10.50 -11.54
N ALA A 107 -3.38 -11.38 -12.29
CA ALA A 107 -2.18 -12.06 -11.82
C ALA A 107 -1.06 -11.08 -11.43
N VAL A 108 -0.89 -9.99 -12.19
CA VAL A 108 0.09 -8.94 -11.85
C VAL A 108 -0.29 -8.24 -10.55
N LEU A 109 -1.56 -7.84 -10.38
CA LEU A 109 -2.01 -7.14 -9.17
C LEU A 109 -1.95 -8.03 -7.93
N GLU A 110 -2.30 -9.30 -8.04
CA GLU A 110 -2.18 -10.28 -6.95
C GLU A 110 -0.71 -10.48 -6.55
N ARG A 111 0.23 -10.53 -7.50
CA ARG A 111 1.67 -10.56 -7.20
C ARG A 111 2.17 -9.30 -6.49
N MET A 112 1.51 -8.16 -6.68
CA MET A 112 1.78 -6.93 -5.91
C MET A 112 1.13 -6.94 -4.51
N GLY A 113 0.48 -8.04 -4.13
CA GLY A 113 -0.15 -8.22 -2.82
C GLY A 113 -1.59 -7.70 -2.74
N TRP A 114 -2.24 -7.41 -3.87
CA TRP A 114 -3.66 -7.05 -3.85
C TRP A 114 -4.53 -8.28 -3.60
N ILE A 115 -5.50 -8.11 -2.70
CA ILE A 115 -6.51 -9.11 -2.39
C ILE A 115 -7.83 -8.65 -2.99
N PHE A 116 -8.46 -9.50 -3.79
CA PHE A 116 -9.66 -9.17 -4.54
C PHE A 116 -10.92 -9.80 -3.93
N ALA A 117 -12.00 -9.04 -3.85
CA ALA A 117 -13.38 -9.53 -3.79
C ALA A 117 -14.07 -9.19 -5.11
N ARG A 118 -15.03 -10.01 -5.53
CA ARG A 118 -15.73 -9.81 -6.80
C ARG A 118 -17.23 -9.88 -6.56
N VAL A 119 -17.95 -8.91 -7.11
CA VAL A 119 -19.42 -8.82 -7.00
C VAL A 119 -20.00 -8.94 -8.40
N ARG A 120 -20.82 -9.97 -8.63
CA ARG A 120 -21.50 -10.17 -9.92
C ARG A 120 -22.76 -9.32 -9.99
N GLY A 121 -22.91 -8.52 -11.04
CA GLY A 121 -24.04 -7.63 -11.29
C GLY A 121 -25.37 -8.39 -11.30
N THR A 122 -25.48 -9.45 -12.10
CA THR A 122 -26.67 -10.32 -12.10
C THR A 122 -27.08 -10.84 -10.72
N GLU A 123 -26.14 -11.26 -9.87
CA GLU A 123 -26.46 -11.73 -8.51
C GLU A 123 -26.85 -10.57 -7.61
N PHE A 124 -26.13 -9.45 -7.70
CA PHE A 124 -26.38 -8.25 -6.93
C PHE A 124 -27.77 -7.67 -7.20
N PHE A 125 -28.20 -7.55 -8.44
CA PHE A 125 -29.54 -7.03 -8.75
C PHE A 125 -30.67 -7.98 -8.32
N ARG A 126 -30.38 -9.28 -8.14
CA ARG A 126 -31.36 -10.26 -7.63
C ARG A 126 -31.42 -10.28 -6.09
N ASN A 127 -30.27 -10.26 -5.44
CA ASN A 127 -30.15 -10.27 -3.98
C ASN A 127 -28.85 -9.57 -3.56
N PRO A 128 -28.90 -8.24 -3.35
CA PRO A 128 -27.72 -7.45 -3.00
C PRO A 128 -27.04 -7.92 -1.71
N GLU A 129 -27.81 -8.32 -0.71
CA GLU A 129 -27.33 -8.74 0.60
C GLU A 129 -26.46 -9.99 0.48
N ARG A 130 -26.94 -10.99 -0.26
CA ARG A 130 -26.20 -12.20 -0.58
C ARG A 130 -24.95 -11.90 -1.41
N ALA A 131 -25.08 -11.06 -2.44
CA ALA A 131 -23.97 -10.72 -3.34
C ALA A 131 -22.85 -9.96 -2.60
N MET A 132 -23.19 -9.15 -1.60
CA MET A 132 -22.23 -8.38 -0.80
C MET A 132 -21.62 -9.20 0.35
N LYS A 133 -22.22 -10.32 0.76
CA LYS A 133 -21.73 -11.13 1.87
C LYS A 133 -20.24 -11.52 1.73
N PRO A 134 -19.74 -12.01 0.58
CA PRO A 134 -18.32 -12.36 0.43
C PRO A 134 -17.38 -11.15 0.58
N VAL A 135 -17.85 -9.95 0.23
CA VAL A 135 -17.09 -8.71 0.43
C VAL A 135 -16.94 -8.42 1.91
N TYR A 136 -18.04 -8.43 2.67
CA TYR A 136 -18.00 -8.19 4.11
C TYR A 136 -17.22 -9.25 4.87
N ASP A 137 -17.38 -10.53 4.52
CA ASP A 137 -16.62 -11.62 5.12
C ASP A 137 -15.10 -11.43 4.88
N LYS A 138 -14.69 -10.97 3.68
CA LYS A 138 -13.29 -10.62 3.40
C LYS A 138 -12.80 -9.38 4.15
N LEU A 139 -13.62 -8.34 4.23
CA LEU A 139 -13.28 -7.14 5.02
C LEU A 139 -13.04 -7.52 6.48
N GLN A 140 -13.88 -8.38 7.05
CA GLN A 140 -13.71 -8.90 8.40
C GLN A 140 -12.44 -9.74 8.55
N HIS A 141 -12.15 -10.64 7.60
CA HIS A 141 -10.95 -11.47 7.63
C HIS A 141 -9.66 -10.65 7.54
N LEU A 142 -9.69 -9.56 6.76
CA LEU A 142 -8.59 -8.60 6.68
C LEU A 142 -8.60 -7.61 7.85
N GLU A 143 -9.55 -7.73 8.78
CA GLU A 143 -9.80 -6.81 9.90
C GLU A 143 -9.84 -5.33 9.47
N ILE A 144 -10.41 -5.08 8.29
CA ILE A 144 -10.72 -3.74 7.82
C ILE A 144 -12.04 -3.35 8.50
N SER A 145 -11.98 -2.40 9.43
CA SER A 145 -13.14 -1.97 10.20
C SER A 145 -13.80 -0.71 9.62
N PRO A 146 -15.14 -0.59 9.69
CA PRO A 146 -15.84 0.66 9.39
C PRO A 146 -15.43 1.74 10.39
N ASN A 147 -15.36 3.00 9.95
CA ASN A 147 -14.89 4.14 10.73
C ASN A 147 -13.46 4.02 11.29
N SER A 148 -12.54 3.34 10.61
CA SER A 148 -11.11 3.55 10.88
C SER A 148 -10.79 5.02 10.57
N ALA A 149 -10.98 5.93 11.50
CA ALA A 149 -10.67 7.33 11.33
C ALA A 149 -9.16 7.48 11.46
N SER A 150 -8.47 7.46 10.32
CA SER A 150 -7.19 8.13 10.08
C SER A 150 -6.78 7.85 8.64
N PRO A 151 -6.58 8.86 7.78
CA PRO A 151 -5.79 8.63 6.60
C PRO A 151 -4.39 8.20 7.06
N SER A 152 -3.76 7.40 6.22
CA SER A 152 -2.42 6.88 6.42
C SER A 152 -1.43 7.96 6.87
N THR A 153 -1.27 8.15 8.17
CA THR A 153 0.07 8.38 8.70
C THR A 153 0.74 7.03 8.54
N SER A 154 1.61 6.97 7.53
CA SER A 154 2.66 5.96 7.45
C SER A 154 3.14 5.63 8.86
N LYS A 155 3.18 4.32 9.18
CA LYS A 155 3.89 3.79 10.34
C LYS A 155 5.17 4.62 10.50
N LYS A 156 5.34 5.24 11.69
CA LYS A 156 6.45 6.11 12.08
C LYS A 156 7.64 5.97 11.13
N ALA A 157 7.88 7.02 10.32
CA ALA A 157 9.17 7.19 9.71
C ALA A 157 10.18 7.24 10.87
N GLN A 158 10.85 6.12 11.13
CA GLN A 158 12.16 6.18 11.76
C GLN A 158 12.97 7.16 10.91
N PRO A 159 13.67 8.14 11.51
CA PRO A 159 14.48 9.07 10.75
C PRO A 159 15.31 8.28 9.74
N LEU A 160 15.17 8.61 8.46
CA LEU A 160 15.87 7.91 7.38
C LEU A 160 17.39 7.86 7.65
N ALA A 161 17.90 8.86 8.38
CA ALA A 161 19.24 8.92 8.95
C ALA A 161 19.60 7.68 9.79
N ASP A 162 18.78 7.29 10.78
CA ASP A 162 19.06 6.16 11.67
C ASP A 162 19.08 4.82 10.91
N LEU A 163 18.31 4.71 9.83
CA LEU A 163 18.33 3.52 8.98
C LEU A 163 19.58 3.50 8.08
N ILE A 164 19.93 4.64 7.49
CA ILE A 164 21.13 4.80 6.66
C ILE A 164 22.38 4.51 7.49
N ASP A 165 22.49 5.06 8.69
CA ASP A 165 23.65 4.86 9.58
C ASP A 165 23.80 3.38 9.95
N ARG A 166 22.72 2.70 10.31
CA ARG A 166 22.75 1.25 10.59
C ARG A 166 23.20 0.42 9.39
N VAL A 167 22.76 0.79 8.19
CA VAL A 167 23.16 0.11 6.94
C VAL A 167 24.65 0.34 6.65
N ILE A 168 25.14 1.56 6.83
CA ILE A 168 26.56 1.91 6.65
C ILE A 168 27.43 1.14 7.65
N THR A 169 27.09 1.17 8.94
CA THR A 169 27.84 0.44 9.98
C THR A 169 27.89 -1.06 9.68
N ARG A 170 26.76 -1.65 9.29
CA ARG A 170 26.70 -3.08 8.97
C ARG A 170 27.55 -3.44 7.74
N ALA A 171 27.60 -2.57 6.74
CA ALA A 171 28.43 -2.76 5.55
C ALA A 171 29.93 -2.70 5.87
N GLU A 172 30.35 -1.82 6.78
CA GLU A 172 31.73 -1.71 7.23
C GLU A 172 32.19 -2.92 8.03
N GLU A 173 31.35 -3.47 8.91
CA GLU A 173 31.63 -4.71 9.64
C GLU A 173 31.87 -5.88 8.68
N LEU A 174 31.01 -6.04 7.67
CA LEU A 174 31.15 -7.10 6.67
C LEU A 174 32.43 -6.93 5.85
N ARG A 175 32.77 -5.70 5.48
CA ARG A 175 34.04 -5.41 4.78
C ARG A 175 35.26 -5.75 5.64
N ARG A 176 35.23 -5.44 6.95
CA ARG A 176 36.32 -5.80 7.88
C ARG A 176 36.42 -7.30 8.12
N ALA A 177 35.30 -8.00 8.22
CA ALA A 177 35.26 -9.44 8.37
C ALA A 177 35.78 -10.17 7.12
N TRP A 178 35.53 -9.63 5.93
CA TRP A 178 36.02 -10.18 4.66
C TRP A 178 37.46 -9.78 4.33
N ALA A 179 37.97 -8.71 4.92
CA ALA A 179 39.37 -8.30 4.87
C ALA A 179 40.25 -9.09 5.87
N GLY A 180 40.04 -10.41 5.99
CA GLY A 180 40.81 -11.29 6.86
C GLY A 180 42.33 -11.08 6.75
N PRO A 181 43.11 -11.48 7.79
CA PRO A 181 44.46 -10.99 8.04
C PRO A 181 45.35 -11.12 6.81
N GLU A 182 45.97 -10.01 6.41
CA GLU A 182 47.01 -9.98 5.38
C GLU A 182 47.96 -11.15 5.57
N GLN A 183 48.13 -11.94 4.51
CA GLN A 183 49.15 -12.97 4.41
C GLN A 183 50.53 -12.33 4.54
N ASN A 184 51.00 -12.12 5.77
CA ASN A 184 52.36 -11.70 6.04
C ASN A 184 53.27 -12.93 5.95
N SER A 185 53.68 -13.29 4.73
CA SER A 185 54.79 -14.23 4.54
C SER A 185 56.12 -13.47 4.66
N PRO A 186 56.98 -13.77 5.65
CA PRO A 186 58.27 -13.12 5.77
C PRO A 186 59.19 -13.58 4.64
N ARG A 187 59.67 -12.60 3.88
CA ARG A 187 60.73 -12.71 2.86
C ARG A 187 61.97 -13.34 3.51
N ARG A 188 62.33 -14.57 3.12
CA ARG A 188 63.56 -15.25 3.56
C ARG A 188 64.77 -14.35 3.31
N GLN A 189 65.41 -13.87 4.39
CA GLN A 189 66.76 -13.34 4.34
C GLN A 189 67.72 -14.50 4.08
N ALA A 190 68.52 -14.40 3.02
CA ALA A 190 69.67 -15.25 2.81
C ALA A 190 70.79 -14.75 3.72
N SER A 191 71.24 -15.61 4.65
CA SER A 191 72.47 -15.40 5.41
C SER A 191 73.35 -16.64 5.30
N SER A 192 74.57 -16.37 4.85
CA SER A 192 75.75 -17.22 4.68
C SER A 192 76.24 -17.90 5.96
N GLN A 193 76.75 -19.12 5.81
CA GLN A 193 78.03 -19.69 6.33
C GLN A 193 77.88 -21.22 6.48
N ALA A 194 78.52 -22.02 5.63
CA ALA A 194 79.86 -22.60 5.79
C ALA A 194 79.88 -23.88 6.66
N ALA A 195 80.08 -25.05 6.02
CA ALA A 195 80.75 -26.22 6.59
C ALA A 195 81.02 -27.27 5.50
N GLY A 196 82.22 -27.87 5.52
CA GLY A 196 82.43 -29.21 5.00
C GLY A 196 83.44 -29.37 3.88
N GLN A 197 84.73 -29.37 4.22
CA GLN A 197 85.77 -30.04 3.46
C GLN A 197 85.46 -31.55 3.32
N VAL A 198 85.67 -32.11 2.13
CA VAL A 198 86.01 -33.54 1.96
C VAL A 198 87.18 -33.60 0.98
N THR A 199 88.34 -33.95 1.52
CA THR A 199 89.54 -34.37 0.80
C THR A 199 89.35 -35.76 0.21
N VAL A 200 89.90 -35.97 -0.98
CA VAL A 200 90.08 -37.27 -1.63
C VAL A 200 91.58 -37.56 -1.66
N SER A 201 91.91 -38.81 -1.30
CA SER A 201 93.21 -39.49 -1.30
C SER A 201 94.13 -39.26 -0.10
#